data_AF-A0A4P0XY17-F1
#
_entry.id   AF-A0A4P0XY17-F1
#
_cell.length_a   1.000
_cell.length_b   1.000
_cell.length_c   1.000
_cell.angle_alpha   90.00
_cell.angle_beta   90.00
_cell.angle_gamma   90.00
#
_symmetry.space_group_name_H-M   'P 1'
#
loop_
_entity.id
_entity.type
_entity.pdbx_description
1 polymer ?
#
loop_
_entity_poly.entity_id
_entity_poly.type
_entity_poly.pdbx_seq_one_letter_code
_entity_poly.pdbx_strand_id
1 'polypeptide(L)'
;MVTTVSDKRANPTWTPTANIRARYKAMGIELPAVVPAGPDNPMGHHAIRLAAYGGVYLLHGTNADFGIGMRVSSGCIRLRDNDIKALYNTISPGTKVNIINTPIKASVEPDGRRLVEVHQPLSEHIDDDPQTLPITLNAAMTAFKQAPQTDGTVMERAMNYRSGMPIDVTPSC
;
A
#
# COMPACT_ATOMS: atom_id res chain seq x y z
N MET A 1 6.76 6.13 7.40
CA MET A 1 6.05 7.18 8.17
C MET A 1 5.24 6.52 9.28
N VAL A 2 5.31 7.05 10.50
CA VAL A 2 4.47 6.61 11.62
C VAL A 2 3.40 7.67 11.89
N THR A 3 2.16 7.23 12.06
CA THR A 3 1.01 8.07 12.42
C THR A 3 0.02 7.27 13.27
N THR A 4 -1.15 7.84 13.52
CA THR A 4 -2.24 7.19 14.26
C THR A 4 -3.57 7.41 13.54
N VAL A 5 -4.55 6.56 13.86
CA VAL A 5 -5.94 6.82 13.49
C VAL A 5 -6.46 8.00 14.31
N SER A 6 -6.95 9.04 13.66
CA SER A 6 -7.52 10.22 14.33
C SER A 6 -9.04 10.16 14.47
N ASP A 7 -9.73 9.63 13.46
CA ASP A 7 -11.20 9.54 13.41
C ASP A 7 -11.62 8.37 12.51
N LYS A 8 -12.85 7.86 12.68
CA LYS A 8 -13.46 6.91 11.74
C LYS A 8 -14.94 7.22 11.53
N ARG A 9 -15.40 7.18 10.29
CA ARG A 9 -16.79 7.47 9.91
C ARG A 9 -17.39 6.37 9.06
N ALA A 10 -18.59 5.92 9.43
CA ALA A 10 -19.47 5.17 8.55
C ALA A 10 -20.23 6.16 7.65
N ASN A 11 -20.56 5.74 6.43
CA ASN A 11 -21.26 6.53 5.42
C ASN A 11 -20.65 7.93 5.24
N PRO A 12 -19.35 8.03 4.87
CA PRO A 12 -18.68 9.32 4.75
C PRO A 12 -19.25 10.13 3.58
N THR A 13 -19.32 11.46 3.73
CA THR A 13 -19.41 12.37 2.59
C THR A 13 -18.04 12.58 1.97
N TRP A 14 -17.98 12.79 0.66
CA TRP A 14 -16.74 13.12 -0.04
C TRP A 14 -16.73 14.59 -0.48
N THR A 15 -15.66 15.30 -0.11
CA THR A 15 -15.41 16.67 -0.58
C THR A 15 -14.20 16.64 -1.52
N PRO A 16 -14.41 16.75 -2.84
CA PRO A 16 -13.31 16.81 -3.81
C PRO A 16 -12.33 17.94 -3.49
N THR A 17 -11.03 17.64 -3.53
CA THR A 17 -9.97 18.64 -3.37
C THR A 17 -9.93 19.57 -4.58
N ALA A 18 -9.30 20.75 -4.44
CA ALA A 18 -9.16 21.71 -5.53
C ALA A 18 -8.52 21.08 -6.78
N ASN A 19 -7.48 20.26 -6.61
CA ASN A 19 -6.80 19.57 -7.71
C ASN A 19 -7.72 18.58 -8.43
N ILE A 20 -8.53 17.80 -7.69
CA ILE A 20 -9.50 16.88 -8.29
C ILE A 20 -10.56 17.65 -9.08
N ARG A 21 -11.09 18.75 -8.53
CA ARG A 21 -12.06 19.60 -9.24
C ARG A 21 -11.47 20.16 -10.53
N ALA A 22 -10.25 20.67 -10.49
CA ALA A 22 -9.56 21.20 -11.66
C ALA A 22 -9.38 20.12 -12.75
N ARG A 23 -8.98 18.90 -12.36
CA ARG A 23 -8.82 17.77 -13.27
C ARG A 23 -10.14 17.38 -13.95
N TYR A 24 -11.22 17.22 -13.19
CA TYR A 24 -12.52 16.87 -13.76
C TYR A 24 -13.09 18.00 -14.62
N LYS A 25 -12.90 19.25 -14.21
CA LYS A 25 -13.30 20.42 -15.01
C LYS A 25 -12.59 20.48 -16.36
N ALA A 26 -11.30 20.12 -16.41
CA ALA A 26 -10.55 20.00 -17.67
C ALA A 26 -11.09 18.89 -18.60
N MET A 27 -11.83 17.92 -18.07
CA MET A 27 -12.54 16.88 -18.82
C MET A 27 -13.99 17.26 -19.15
N GLY A 28 -14.41 18.51 -18.84
CA GLY A 28 -15.78 18.97 -19.03
C GLY A 28 -16.78 18.47 -17.98
N ILE A 29 -16.30 17.91 -16.86
CA ILE A 29 -17.14 17.38 -15.77
C ILE A 29 -17.10 18.33 -14.57
N GLU A 30 -18.24 18.86 -14.18
CA GLU A 30 -18.37 19.68 -12.97
C GLU A 30 -18.73 18.81 -11.75
N LEU A 31 -17.84 18.78 -10.75
CA LEU A 31 -18.05 18.01 -9.52
C LEU A 31 -18.80 18.82 -8.47
N PRO A 32 -19.79 18.22 -7.76
CA PRO A 32 -20.50 18.91 -6.69
C PRO A 32 -19.57 19.29 -5.54
N ALA A 33 -19.94 20.32 -4.77
CA ALA A 33 -19.18 20.77 -3.61
C ALA A 33 -18.97 19.63 -2.60
N VAL A 34 -20.00 18.83 -2.37
CA VAL A 34 -19.99 17.64 -1.52
C VAL A 34 -20.74 16.53 -2.24
N VAL A 35 -20.15 15.35 -2.32
CA VAL A 35 -20.84 14.12 -2.71
C VAL A 35 -21.39 13.47 -1.43
N PRO A 36 -22.71 13.25 -1.34
CA PRO A 36 -23.33 12.64 -0.16
C PRO A 36 -22.88 11.18 -0.01
N ALA A 37 -23.18 10.59 1.13
CA ALA A 37 -23.04 9.15 1.29
C ALA A 37 -23.99 8.40 0.34
N GLY A 38 -23.54 7.26 -0.18
CA GLY A 38 -24.34 6.42 -1.09
C GLY A 38 -23.47 5.63 -2.06
N PRO A 39 -24.11 4.85 -2.96
CA PRO A 39 -23.41 3.98 -3.92
C PRO A 39 -22.45 4.74 -4.85
N ASP A 40 -22.77 5.98 -5.19
CA ASP A 40 -21.97 6.81 -6.10
C ASP A 40 -20.79 7.52 -5.39
N ASN A 41 -20.65 7.35 -4.08
CA ASN A 41 -19.57 7.98 -3.34
C ASN A 41 -18.25 7.23 -3.53
N PRO A 42 -17.19 7.90 -4.07
CA PRO A 42 -15.92 7.24 -4.37
C PRO A 42 -15.12 6.81 -3.13
N MET A 43 -15.55 7.25 -1.94
CA MET A 43 -14.99 6.82 -0.66
C MET A 43 -15.59 5.51 -0.12
N GLY A 44 -16.63 4.98 -0.76
CA GLY A 44 -17.36 3.80 -0.27
C GLY A 44 -18.09 4.05 1.06
N HIS A 45 -18.37 2.99 1.80
CA HIS A 45 -19.23 3.06 3.00
C HIS A 45 -18.48 3.37 4.29
N HIS A 46 -17.15 3.29 4.31
CA HIS A 46 -16.36 3.50 5.52
C HIS A 46 -15.08 4.28 5.20
N ALA A 47 -14.72 5.17 6.12
CA ALA A 47 -13.46 5.90 6.06
C ALA A 47 -12.82 5.98 7.44
N ILE A 48 -11.51 5.83 7.48
CA ILE A 48 -10.64 5.92 8.65
C ILE A 48 -9.64 7.02 8.34
N ARG A 49 -9.60 8.05 9.17
CA ARG A 49 -8.71 9.20 9.01
C ARG A 49 -7.39 8.97 9.75
N LEU A 50 -6.29 9.33 9.11
CA LEU A 50 -4.96 9.33 9.72
C LEU A 50 -4.65 10.72 10.29
N ALA A 51 -3.96 10.80 11.42
CA ALA A 51 -3.53 12.07 12.00
C ALA A 51 -2.47 12.80 11.15
N ALA A 52 -1.78 12.07 10.27
CA ALA A 52 -0.73 12.59 9.40
C ALA A 52 -1.21 13.78 8.55
N TYR A 53 -0.31 14.77 8.38
CA TYR A 53 -0.51 15.93 7.51
C TYR A 53 -1.83 16.68 7.76
N GLY A 54 -2.20 16.85 9.03
CA GLY A 54 -3.42 17.59 9.40
C GLY A 54 -4.72 16.84 9.10
N GLY A 55 -4.68 15.51 8.95
CA GLY A 55 -5.88 14.73 8.75
C GLY A 55 -6.28 14.49 7.30
N VAL A 56 -5.47 14.88 6.32
CA VAL A 56 -5.87 14.85 4.90
C VAL A 56 -5.84 13.46 4.27
N TYR A 57 -5.16 12.49 4.89
CA TYR A 57 -5.05 11.12 4.41
C TYR A 57 -6.03 10.17 5.10
N LEU A 58 -6.61 9.27 4.30
CA LEU A 58 -7.60 8.31 4.77
C LEU A 58 -7.29 6.90 4.24
N LEU A 59 -7.66 5.89 5.03
CA LEU A 59 -8.00 4.58 4.52
C LEU A 59 -9.51 4.59 4.28
N HIS A 60 -9.95 4.24 3.07
CA HIS A 60 -11.38 4.26 2.74
C HIS A 60 -11.75 3.16 1.76
N GLY A 61 -13.06 2.91 1.63
CA GLY A 61 -13.59 2.00 0.64
C GLY A 61 -13.51 2.55 -0.79
N THR A 62 -14.16 1.89 -1.73
CA THR A 62 -14.29 2.40 -3.09
C THR A 62 -15.58 1.85 -3.69
N ASN A 63 -16.23 2.65 -4.54
CA ASN A 63 -17.34 2.18 -5.36
C ASN A 63 -16.89 1.66 -6.74
N ALA A 64 -15.61 1.79 -7.07
CA ALA A 64 -15.01 1.19 -8.26
C ALA A 64 -14.63 -0.28 -8.00
N ASP A 65 -14.84 -1.12 -9.02
CA ASP A 65 -14.45 -2.53 -9.06
C ASP A 65 -12.96 -2.73 -9.43
N PHE A 66 -12.29 -1.68 -9.91
CA PHE A 66 -10.85 -1.65 -10.19
C PHE A 66 -10.10 -0.62 -9.31
N GLY A 67 -8.76 -0.70 -9.29
CA GLY A 67 -7.89 0.30 -8.65
C GLY A 67 -7.17 -0.15 -7.39
N ILE A 68 -7.60 -1.25 -6.77
CA ILE A 68 -6.89 -1.84 -5.63
C ILE A 68 -5.61 -2.52 -6.13
N GLY A 69 -4.48 -2.25 -5.46
CA GLY A 69 -3.15 -2.70 -5.90
C GLY A 69 -2.56 -1.87 -7.05
N MET A 70 -3.24 -0.81 -7.51
CA MET A 70 -2.76 0.09 -8.56
C MET A 70 -2.49 1.50 -8.02
N ARG A 71 -1.58 2.23 -8.68
CA ARG A 71 -1.22 3.62 -8.33
C ARG A 71 -2.22 4.63 -8.90
N VAL A 72 -3.49 4.52 -8.49
CA VAL A 72 -4.60 5.34 -9.03
C VAL A 72 -5.13 6.38 -8.06
N SER A 73 -4.71 6.36 -6.79
CA SER A 73 -5.20 7.29 -5.79
C SER A 73 -4.40 8.60 -5.77
N SER A 74 -5.06 9.71 -5.43
CA SER A 74 -4.39 10.99 -5.20
C SER A 74 -3.86 11.13 -3.77
N GLY A 75 -3.41 10.01 -3.18
CA GLY A 75 -2.75 9.98 -1.87
C GLY A 75 -3.46 9.15 -0.79
N CYS A 76 -4.79 8.96 -0.86
CA CYS A 76 -5.49 8.09 0.09
C CYS A 76 -5.29 6.60 -0.23
N ILE A 77 -5.51 5.73 0.77
CA ILE A 77 -5.37 4.28 0.65
C ILE A 77 -6.76 3.68 0.44
N ARG A 78 -6.97 3.05 -0.72
CA ARG A 78 -8.25 2.42 -1.07
C ARG A 78 -8.24 0.95 -0.69
N LEU A 79 -9.34 0.47 -0.14
CA LEU A 79 -9.60 -0.92 0.18
C LEU A 79 -10.92 -1.35 -0.48
N ARG A 80 -11.11 -2.67 -0.69
CA ARG A 80 -12.42 -3.19 -1.09
C ARG A 80 -13.43 -2.94 0.02
N ASP A 81 -14.71 -2.90 -0.33
CA ASP A 81 -15.77 -2.50 0.61
C ASP A 81 -15.84 -3.43 1.85
N ASN A 82 -15.73 -4.75 1.65
CA ASN A 82 -15.68 -5.71 2.75
C ASN A 82 -14.42 -5.55 3.62
N ASP A 83 -13.27 -5.28 3.00
CA ASP A 83 -11.99 -5.13 3.70
C ASP A 83 -12.00 -3.87 4.59
N ILE A 84 -12.48 -2.73 4.06
CA ILE A 84 -12.58 -1.50 4.87
C ILE A 84 -13.61 -1.64 5.98
N LYS A 85 -14.72 -2.35 5.76
CA LYS A 85 -15.73 -2.60 6.79
C LYS A 85 -15.15 -3.44 7.93
N ALA A 86 -14.45 -4.52 7.60
CA ALA A 86 -13.79 -5.36 8.59
C ALA A 86 -12.76 -4.57 9.41
N LEU A 87 -11.93 -3.77 8.73
CA LEU A 87 -10.95 -2.91 9.39
C LEU A 87 -11.62 -1.86 10.28
N TYR A 88 -12.65 -1.17 9.77
CA TYR A 88 -13.42 -0.16 10.50
C TYR A 88 -14.00 -0.71 11.81
N ASN A 89 -14.52 -1.94 11.80
CA ASN A 89 -15.09 -2.58 12.98
C ASN A 89 -14.03 -2.98 14.02
N THR A 90 -12.80 -3.22 13.60
CA THR A 90 -11.73 -3.75 14.46
C THR A 90 -10.88 -2.65 15.09
N ILE A 91 -10.64 -1.54 14.38
CA ILE A 91 -9.70 -0.51 14.85
C ILE A 91 -10.39 0.63 15.60
N SER A 92 -9.60 1.32 16.44
CA SER A 92 -10.05 2.46 17.24
C SER A 92 -9.20 3.70 16.96
N PRO A 93 -9.74 4.92 17.16
CA PRO A 93 -8.92 6.12 17.23
C PRO A 93 -7.76 5.94 18.22
N GLY A 94 -6.58 6.44 17.86
CA GLY A 94 -5.32 6.22 18.58
C GLY A 94 -4.52 4.99 18.12
N THR A 95 -5.11 4.05 17.36
CA THR A 95 -4.36 2.91 16.81
C THR A 95 -3.19 3.40 15.97
N LYS A 96 -1.98 2.88 16.25
CA LYS A 96 -0.76 3.20 15.52
C LYS A 96 -0.82 2.67 14.09
N VAL A 97 -0.41 3.51 13.14
CA VAL A 97 -0.30 3.17 11.72
C VAL A 97 1.14 3.40 11.28
N ASN A 98 1.77 2.40 10.68
CA ASN A 98 3.10 2.50 10.11
C ASN A 98 3.03 2.26 8.60
N ILE A 99 3.38 3.27 7.81
CA ILE A 99 3.47 3.19 6.36
C ILE A 99 4.93 3.00 5.99
N ILE A 100 5.24 1.86 5.38
CA ILE A 100 6.60 1.49 4.96
C ILE A 100 6.65 1.30 3.45
N ASN A 101 7.82 1.55 2.87
CA ASN A 101 8.13 1.17 1.50
C ASN A 101 9.24 0.12 1.58
N THR A 102 8.86 -1.15 1.47
CA THR A 102 9.78 -2.28 1.67
C THR A 102 9.43 -3.36 0.66
N PRO A 103 9.97 -3.27 -0.57
CA PRO A 103 9.67 -4.23 -1.63
C PRO A 103 10.31 -5.60 -1.37
N ILE A 104 11.27 -5.70 -0.45
CA ILE A 104 11.94 -6.95 -0.09
C ILE A 104 11.79 -7.22 1.41
N LYS A 105 11.24 -8.39 1.73
CA LYS A 105 11.09 -8.91 3.09
C LYS A 105 11.88 -10.21 3.21
N ALA A 106 12.45 -10.45 4.38
CA ALA A 106 13.16 -11.69 4.65
C ALA A 106 12.88 -12.15 6.08
N SER A 107 12.94 -13.47 6.29
CA SER A 107 12.77 -14.12 7.58
C SER A 107 13.77 -15.26 7.73
N VAL A 108 14.18 -15.52 8.96
CA VAL A 108 14.87 -16.74 9.37
C VAL A 108 13.92 -17.47 10.31
N GLU A 109 13.41 -18.60 9.86
CA GLU A 109 12.43 -19.40 10.59
C GLU A 109 13.09 -20.19 11.71
N PRO A 110 12.33 -20.64 12.73
CA PRO A 110 12.88 -21.37 13.88
C PRO A 110 13.63 -22.66 13.53
N ASP A 111 13.33 -23.26 12.38
CA ASP A 111 13.99 -24.47 11.85
C ASP A 111 15.27 -24.15 11.05
N GLY A 112 15.68 -22.88 10.99
CA GLY A 112 16.84 -22.41 10.26
C GLY A 112 16.58 -22.10 8.79
N ARG A 113 15.37 -22.36 8.26
CA ARG A 113 15.02 -21.96 6.90
C ARG A 113 15.06 -20.46 6.75
N ARG A 114 15.45 -20.01 5.56
CA ARG A 114 15.59 -18.60 5.23
C ARG A 114 14.69 -18.27 4.07
N LEU A 115 13.69 -17.43 4.31
CA LEU A 115 12.70 -17.04 3.31
C LEU A 115 12.94 -15.61 2.86
N VAL A 116 12.79 -15.36 1.56
CA VAL A 116 12.76 -14.01 0.99
C VAL A 116 11.49 -13.84 0.16
N GLU A 117 10.83 -12.69 0.29
CA GLU A 117 9.69 -12.29 -0.53
C GLU A 117 10.05 -10.98 -1.21
N VAL A 118 10.13 -10.99 -2.54
CA VAL A 118 10.53 -9.84 -3.35
C VAL A 118 9.38 -9.39 -4.23
N HIS A 119 8.99 -8.12 -4.09
CA HIS A 119 8.04 -7.40 -4.91
C HIS A 119 8.76 -6.42 -5.83
N GLN A 120 8.05 -5.95 -6.84
CA GLN A 120 8.48 -4.78 -7.59
C GLN A 120 8.49 -3.53 -6.67
N PRO A 121 9.51 -2.65 -6.75
CA PRO A 121 9.55 -1.41 -6.01
C PRO A 121 8.42 -0.45 -6.44
N LEU A 122 8.08 0.47 -5.54
CA LEU A 122 7.09 1.52 -5.81
C LEU A 122 7.59 2.45 -6.92
N SER A 123 6.82 2.62 -7.98
CA SER A 123 7.12 3.57 -9.06
C SER A 123 6.92 5.02 -8.63
N GLU A 124 7.74 5.91 -9.16
CA GLU A 124 7.67 7.36 -8.96
C GLU A 124 6.83 8.03 -10.06
N HIS A 125 6.89 7.49 -11.29
CA HIS A 125 6.17 7.97 -12.46
C HIS A 125 5.23 6.89 -13.03
N ILE A 126 4.34 7.31 -13.95
CA ILE A 126 3.37 6.41 -14.57
C ILE A 126 4.02 5.53 -15.66
N ASP A 127 5.09 6.03 -16.28
CA ASP A 127 5.82 5.36 -17.36
C ASP A 127 7.01 4.54 -16.85
N ASP A 128 7.20 4.47 -15.53
CA ASP A 128 8.22 3.60 -14.94
C ASP A 128 7.88 2.13 -15.23
N ASP A 129 8.90 1.33 -15.49
CA ASP A 129 8.80 -0.13 -15.42
C ASP A 129 9.34 -0.62 -14.07
N PRO A 130 8.47 -0.95 -13.10
CA PRO A 130 8.90 -1.42 -11.79
C PRO A 130 9.74 -2.70 -11.84
N GLN A 131 9.68 -3.48 -12.92
CA GLN A 131 10.49 -4.68 -13.09
C GLN A 131 11.99 -4.35 -13.22
N THR A 132 12.32 -3.21 -13.82
CA THR A 132 13.71 -2.80 -14.08
C THR A 132 14.26 -1.81 -13.05
N LEU A 133 13.39 -1.20 -12.24
CA LEU A 133 13.82 -0.30 -11.17
C LEU A 133 14.73 -1.00 -10.14
N PRO A 134 15.77 -0.30 -9.63
CA PRO A 134 16.67 -0.86 -8.63
C PRO A 134 15.96 -1.05 -7.28
N ILE A 135 16.30 -2.13 -6.58
CA ILE A 135 15.87 -2.37 -5.20
C ILE A 135 17.02 -2.02 -4.27
N THR A 136 16.88 -0.93 -3.51
CA THR A 136 17.87 -0.56 -2.50
C THR A 136 17.72 -1.45 -1.26
N LEU A 137 18.78 -2.17 -0.90
CA LEU A 137 18.83 -3.00 0.30
C LEU A 137 19.31 -2.15 1.49
N ASN A 138 18.61 -2.26 2.62
CA ASN A 138 19.12 -1.73 3.88
C ASN A 138 20.20 -2.67 4.46
N ALA A 139 20.88 -2.22 5.52
CA ALA A 139 21.97 -3.00 6.12
C ALA A 139 21.56 -4.43 6.54
N ALA A 140 20.36 -4.59 7.10
CA ALA A 140 19.86 -5.90 7.53
C ALA A 140 19.64 -6.85 6.33
N MET A 141 19.09 -6.34 5.24
CA MET A 141 18.86 -7.14 4.03
C MET A 141 20.16 -7.42 3.27
N THR A 142 21.10 -6.48 3.27
CA THR A 142 22.45 -6.72 2.74
C THR A 142 23.15 -7.83 3.51
N ALA A 143 23.11 -7.79 4.85
CA ALA A 143 23.65 -8.85 5.69
C ALA A 143 22.93 -10.19 5.46
N PHE A 144 21.59 -10.17 5.32
CA PHE A 144 20.82 -11.35 4.97
C PHE A 144 21.28 -11.93 3.63
N LYS A 145 21.43 -11.13 2.57
CA LYS A 145 21.88 -11.60 1.25
C LYS A 145 23.30 -12.19 1.28
N GLN A 146 24.19 -11.60 2.06
CA GLN A 146 25.61 -11.98 2.12
C GLN A 146 25.92 -13.10 3.12
N ALA A 147 24.96 -13.49 3.95
CA ALA A 147 25.18 -14.52 4.95
C ALA A 147 25.48 -15.89 4.31
N PRO A 148 26.45 -16.67 4.83
CA PRO A 148 26.78 -18.01 4.29
C PRO A 148 25.61 -18.98 4.28
N GLN A 149 24.64 -18.77 5.17
CA GLN A 149 23.43 -19.58 5.27
C GLN A 149 22.39 -19.20 4.21
N THR A 150 22.68 -18.34 3.23
CA THR A 150 21.78 -18.02 2.11
C THR A 150 22.40 -18.43 0.80
N ASP A 151 21.65 -19.20 0.03
CA ASP A 151 21.96 -19.55 -1.33
C ASP A 151 21.92 -18.28 -2.18
N GLY A 152 23.12 -17.81 -2.55
CA GLY A 152 23.29 -16.59 -3.33
C GLY A 152 22.64 -16.70 -4.73
N THR A 153 22.61 -17.89 -5.33
CA THR A 153 22.03 -18.11 -6.65
C THR A 153 20.51 -18.03 -6.60
N VAL A 154 19.89 -18.71 -5.63
CA VAL A 154 18.42 -18.65 -5.45
C VAL A 154 17.99 -17.25 -5.03
N MET A 155 18.75 -16.59 -4.15
CA MET A 155 18.50 -15.20 -3.74
C MET A 155 18.54 -14.23 -4.93
N GLU A 156 19.56 -14.34 -5.80
CA GLU A 156 19.65 -13.48 -6.98
C GLU A 156 18.49 -13.74 -7.96
N ARG A 157 18.09 -15.01 -8.13
CA ARG A 157 16.91 -15.37 -8.91
C ARG A 157 15.63 -14.76 -8.34
N ALA A 158 15.44 -14.80 -7.02
CA ALA A 158 14.31 -14.18 -6.35
C ALA A 158 14.26 -12.66 -6.56
N MET A 159 15.42 -11.99 -6.45
CA MET A 159 15.56 -10.54 -6.68
C MET A 159 15.26 -10.14 -8.13
N ASN A 160 15.58 -11.00 -9.09
CA ASN A 160 15.28 -10.78 -10.50
C ASN A 160 13.83 -11.10 -10.85
N TYR A 161 13.26 -12.17 -10.27
CA TYR A 161 11.91 -12.63 -10.61
C TYR A 161 10.80 -11.78 -9.97
N ARG A 162 11.01 -11.29 -8.74
CA ARG A 162 10.09 -10.36 -8.05
C ARG A 162 8.62 -10.81 -8.03
N SER A 163 8.38 -12.10 -7.80
CA SER A 163 7.05 -12.71 -7.87
C SER A 163 6.06 -12.27 -6.80
N GLY A 164 6.54 -11.62 -5.73
CA GLY A 164 5.76 -11.35 -4.54
C GLY A 164 5.44 -12.58 -3.69
N MET A 165 5.98 -13.76 -4.04
CA MET A 165 5.82 -14.99 -3.26
C MET A 165 7.09 -15.28 -2.43
N PRO A 166 6.97 -15.79 -1.20
CA PRO A 166 8.12 -16.24 -0.42
C PRO A 166 8.87 -17.38 -1.12
N ILE A 167 10.19 -17.29 -1.18
CA ILE A 167 11.11 -18.27 -1.75
C ILE A 167 12.11 -18.69 -0.67
N ASP A 168 12.32 -20.00 -0.53
CA ASP A 168 13.35 -20.56 0.33
C ASP A 168 14.73 -20.36 -0.31
N VAL A 169 15.60 -19.64 0.39
CA VAL A 169 16.98 -19.34 0.00
C VAL A 169 17.98 -20.04 0.93
N THR A 170 17.57 -21.10 1.61
CA THR A 170 18.47 -21.94 2.40
C THR A 170 19.37 -22.75 1.47
N PRO A 171 20.71 -22.77 1.66
CA PRO A 171 21.61 -23.61 0.89
C PRO A 171 21.19 -25.07 0.94
N SER A 172 21.20 -25.72 -0.21
CA SER A 172 21.09 -27.17 -0.27
C SER A 172 22.35 -27.79 0.34
N CYS A 173 22.19 -28.77 1.23
CA CYS A 173 23.31 -29.53 1.78
C CYS A 173 24.06 -30.34 0.72
#